data_AF-A0A124IUZ6-F1
#
_entry.id   AF-A0A124IUZ6-F1
#
_cell.length_a   1.000
_cell.length_b   1.000
_cell.length_c   1.000
_cell.angle_alpha   90.00
_cell.angle_beta   90.00
_cell.angle_gamma   90.00
#
_symmetry.space_group_name_H-M   'P 1'
#
loop_
_entity.id
_entity.type
_entity.pdbx_description
1 polymer ?
#
loop_
_entity_poly.entity_id
_entity_poly.type
_entity_poly.pdbx_seq_one_letter_code
_entity_poly.pdbx_strand_id
1 'polypeptide(L)'
;MIFDPRPKERLRDLFDREVEINKFVNALNDPAVVVLGLRRTGKSSLINAVLNDYGYRYIYVDTRVLEQKPYAAYPDLVRLLERAFNDAVGRFNELIEVFRRIRGVSVAGFSISLSWSRRNGVDIAEVFDKLNDWASDRGGAS
;
A
#
# COMPACT_ATOMS: atom_id res chain seq x y z
N MET A 1 3.41 -0.44 -21.69
CA MET A 1 3.71 -1.33 -22.83
C MET A 1 3.50 -2.77 -22.39
N ILE A 2 2.78 -3.55 -23.20
CA ILE A 2 2.43 -4.96 -22.92
C ILE A 2 3.66 -5.82 -22.61
N PHE A 3 4.81 -5.53 -23.21
CA PHE A 3 6.06 -6.30 -23.01
C PHE A 3 7.04 -5.73 -21.97
N ASP A 4 6.66 -4.68 -21.21
CA ASP A 4 7.50 -4.19 -20.09
C ASP A 4 7.66 -5.29 -19.00
N PRO A 5 8.89 -5.63 -18.57
CA PRO A 5 9.11 -6.66 -17.55
C PRO A 5 8.65 -6.24 -16.14
N ARG A 6 8.38 -4.96 -15.90
CA ARG A 6 7.85 -4.47 -14.62
C ARG A 6 6.34 -4.74 -14.51
N PRO A 7 5.80 -4.78 -13.27
CA PRO A 7 4.36 -4.85 -13.07
C PRO A 7 3.64 -3.76 -13.86
N LYS A 8 2.50 -4.10 -14.47
CA LYS A 8 1.69 -3.13 -15.22
C LYS A 8 0.98 -2.20 -14.27
N GLU A 9 0.80 -0.96 -14.69
CA GLU A 9 0.15 0.08 -13.89
C GLU A 9 -1.15 0.59 -14.51
N ARG A 10 -1.53 0.10 -15.70
CA ARG A 10 -2.75 0.48 -16.43
C ARG A 10 -3.45 -0.76 -16.98
N LEU A 11 -4.79 -0.78 -16.99
CA LEU A 11 -5.59 -1.93 -17.43
C LEU A 11 -5.30 -2.31 -18.88
N ARG A 12 -5.13 -1.31 -19.75
CA ARG A 12 -4.78 -1.50 -21.16
C ARG A 12 -3.47 -2.23 -21.41
N ASP A 13 -2.61 -2.35 -20.40
CA ASP A 13 -1.35 -3.08 -20.47
C ASP A 13 -1.49 -4.54 -19.98
N LEU A 14 -2.66 -4.93 -19.46
CA LEU A 14 -3.02 -6.31 -19.12
C LEU A 14 -3.63 -7.00 -20.35
N PHE A 15 -3.21 -8.24 -20.60
CA PHE A 15 -3.71 -9.06 -21.71
C PHE A 15 -4.58 -10.18 -21.16
N ASP A 16 -5.83 -10.30 -21.64
CA ASP A 16 -6.78 -11.39 -21.36
C ASP A 16 -7.00 -11.60 -19.85
N ARG A 17 -7.48 -10.55 -19.16
CA ARG A 17 -7.69 -10.50 -17.69
C ARG A 17 -9.04 -9.94 -17.27
N GLU A 18 -9.98 -9.85 -18.20
CA GLU A 18 -11.28 -9.20 -18.00
C GLU A 18 -12.07 -9.85 -16.85
N VAL A 19 -11.99 -11.19 -16.74
CA VAL A 19 -12.65 -11.94 -15.67
C VAL A 19 -12.03 -11.61 -14.31
N GLU A 20 -10.70 -11.61 -14.18
CA GLU A 20 -10.03 -11.29 -12.92
C GLU A 20 -10.18 -9.82 -12.54
N ILE A 21 -10.17 -8.90 -13.51
CA ILE A 21 -10.44 -7.48 -13.29
C ILE A 21 -11.84 -7.33 -12.68
N ASN A 22 -12.88 -7.90 -13.30
CA ASN A 22 -14.24 -7.79 -12.80
C ASN A 22 -14.42 -8.42 -11.41
N LYS A 23 -13.81 -9.60 -11.17
CA LYS A 23 -13.84 -10.25 -9.85
C LYS A 23 -13.15 -9.38 -8.79
N PHE A 24 -11.99 -8.82 -9.11
CA PHE A 24 -11.26 -7.99 -8.17
C PHE A 24 -12.03 -6.71 -7.85
N VAL A 25 -12.55 -6.00 -8.87
CA VAL A 25 -13.36 -4.78 -8.70
C VAL A 25 -14.58 -5.03 -7.82
N ASN A 26 -15.33 -6.11 -8.08
CA ASN A 26 -16.51 -6.46 -7.27
C ASN A 26 -16.17 -6.82 -5.82
N ALA A 27 -14.94 -7.30 -5.56
CA ALA A 27 -14.47 -7.65 -4.23
C ALA A 27 -13.81 -6.47 -3.49
N LEU A 28 -13.59 -5.30 -4.12
CA LEU A 28 -12.89 -4.18 -3.47
C LEU A 28 -13.63 -3.62 -2.24
N ASN A 29 -14.93 -3.87 -2.13
CA ASN A 29 -15.74 -3.51 -0.96
C ASN A 29 -15.69 -4.56 0.16
N ASP A 30 -15.08 -5.71 -0.08
CA ASP A 30 -14.90 -6.73 0.95
C ASP A 30 -13.76 -6.32 1.91
N PRO A 31 -13.87 -6.63 3.21
CA PRO A 31 -12.83 -6.29 4.20
C PRO A 31 -11.45 -6.86 3.89
N ALA A 32 -11.40 -7.96 3.13
CA ALA A 32 -10.17 -8.60 2.72
C ALA A 32 -10.34 -9.35 1.40
N VAL A 33 -9.42 -9.11 0.46
CA VAL A 33 -9.37 -9.78 -0.84
C VAL A 33 -8.03 -10.50 -0.98
N VAL A 34 -8.07 -11.78 -1.32
CA VAL A 34 -6.85 -12.58 -1.54
C VAL A 34 -6.73 -12.91 -3.04
N VAL A 35 -5.68 -12.39 -3.67
CA VAL A 35 -5.37 -12.66 -5.08
C VAL A 35 -4.33 -13.79 -5.15
N LEU A 36 -4.76 -14.98 -5.59
CA LEU A 36 -3.92 -16.18 -5.64
C LEU A 36 -3.36 -16.46 -7.05
N GLY A 37 -2.26 -17.22 -7.11
CA GLY A 37 -1.65 -17.67 -8.37
C GLY A 37 -0.14 -17.87 -8.27
N LEU A 38 0.45 -18.58 -9.23
CA LEU A 38 1.89 -18.89 -9.25
C LEU A 38 2.79 -17.65 -9.35
N ARG A 39 4.07 -17.79 -9.01
CA ARG A 39 5.05 -16.70 -9.16
C ARG A 39 5.09 -16.23 -10.62
N ARG A 40 5.10 -14.91 -10.84
CA ARG A 40 5.09 -14.25 -12.17
C ARG A 40 3.82 -14.45 -13.02
N THR A 41 2.67 -14.80 -12.44
CA THR A 41 1.38 -14.81 -13.16
C THR A 41 0.72 -13.44 -13.32
N GLY A 42 1.36 -12.35 -12.91
CA GLY A 42 0.83 -10.99 -13.10
C GLY A 42 -0.07 -10.45 -11.98
N LYS A 43 -0.10 -11.09 -10.80
CA LYS A 43 -0.92 -10.63 -9.65
C LYS A 43 -0.69 -9.16 -9.27
N SER A 44 0.57 -8.74 -9.10
CA SER A 44 0.89 -7.34 -8.78
C SER A 44 0.48 -6.39 -9.90
N SER A 45 0.58 -6.82 -11.17
CA SER A 45 0.12 -6.04 -12.32
C SER A 45 -1.40 -5.84 -12.29
N LEU A 46 -2.17 -6.89 -11.98
CA LEU A 46 -3.63 -6.81 -11.85
C LEU A 46 -4.02 -5.82 -10.75
N ILE A 47 -3.46 -5.97 -9.55
CA ILE A 47 -3.76 -5.12 -8.39
C ILE A 47 -3.44 -3.65 -8.73
N ASN A 48 -2.22 -3.37 -9.20
CA ASN A 48 -1.79 -2.00 -9.46
C ASN A 48 -2.60 -1.35 -10.60
N ALA A 49 -2.82 -2.08 -11.70
CA ALA A 49 -3.57 -1.56 -12.83
C ALA A 49 -5.02 -1.23 -12.48
N VAL A 50 -5.71 -2.10 -11.71
CA VAL A 50 -7.08 -1.84 -11.28
C VAL A 50 -7.12 -0.66 -10.33
N LEU A 51 -6.30 -0.63 -9.28
CA LEU A 51 -6.33 0.45 -8.30
C LEU A 51 -6.01 1.81 -8.94
N ASN A 52 -5.06 1.87 -9.88
CA ASN A 52 -4.71 3.09 -10.59
C ASN A 52 -5.80 3.58 -11.53
N ASP A 53 -6.29 2.73 -12.43
CA ASP A 53 -7.23 3.15 -13.47
C ASP A 53 -8.62 3.48 -12.90
N TYR A 54 -9.01 2.85 -11.78
CA TYR A 54 -10.23 3.20 -11.05
C TYR A 54 -10.04 4.36 -10.05
N GLY A 55 -8.81 4.89 -9.91
CA GLY A 55 -8.55 6.07 -9.08
C GLY A 55 -8.62 5.82 -7.57
N TYR A 56 -8.42 4.58 -7.12
CA TYR A 56 -8.39 4.26 -5.69
C TYR A 56 -7.17 4.88 -5.00
N ARG A 57 -7.37 5.34 -3.76
CA ARG A 57 -6.25 5.72 -2.87
C ARG A 57 -5.78 4.49 -2.13
N TYR A 58 -4.50 4.17 -2.23
CA TYR A 58 -3.94 2.95 -1.62
C TYR A 58 -2.50 3.15 -1.13
N ILE A 59 -2.15 2.41 -0.09
CA ILE A 59 -0.79 2.24 0.40
C ILE A 59 -0.31 0.86 -0.05
N TYR A 60 0.77 0.80 -0.82
CA TYR A 60 1.30 -0.45 -1.34
C TYR A 60 2.49 -0.93 -0.51
N VAL A 61 2.37 -2.10 0.09
CA VAL A 61 3.40 -2.69 0.96
C VAL A 61 4.03 -3.89 0.25
N ASP A 62 5.24 -3.71 -0.28
CA ASP A 62 5.93 -4.78 -1.03
C ASP A 62 6.76 -5.71 -0.14
N THR A 63 6.14 -6.78 0.35
CA THR A 63 6.81 -7.75 1.23
C THR A 63 7.83 -8.64 0.53
N ARG A 64 7.95 -8.59 -0.82
CA ARG A 64 8.95 -9.39 -1.57
C ARG A 64 10.38 -9.09 -1.13
N VAL A 65 10.63 -7.89 -0.62
CA VAL A 65 11.95 -7.51 -0.07
C VAL A 65 12.36 -8.36 1.13
N LEU A 66 11.40 -8.99 1.81
CA LEU A 66 11.63 -9.86 2.96
C LEU A 66 11.93 -11.31 2.55
N GLU A 67 11.67 -11.72 1.30
CA GLU A 67 11.96 -13.09 0.81
C GLU A 67 13.45 -13.45 0.91
N GLN A 68 14.33 -12.45 0.99
CA GLN A 68 15.77 -12.64 1.14
C GLN A 68 16.20 -12.96 2.58
N LYS A 69 15.29 -12.85 3.54
CA LYS A 69 15.56 -13.05 4.96
C LYS A 69 14.87 -14.31 5.48
N PRO A 70 15.53 -15.13 6.30
CA PRO A 70 14.88 -16.28 6.94
C PRO A 70 13.83 -15.86 7.97
N TYR A 71 13.94 -14.64 8.51
CA TYR A 71 13.01 -14.07 9.48
C TYR A 71 12.93 -12.55 9.31
N ALA A 72 11.72 -12.00 9.44
CA ALA A 72 11.48 -10.56 9.44
C ALA A 72 11.25 -10.09 10.89
N ALA A 73 12.11 -9.20 11.37
CA ALA A 73 11.97 -8.62 12.71
C ALA A 73 11.10 -7.35 12.68
N TYR A 74 10.69 -6.88 13.87
CA TYR A 74 9.89 -5.66 13.99
C TYR A 74 10.52 -4.43 13.28
N PRO A 75 11.85 -4.16 13.37
CA PRO A 75 12.46 -3.07 12.61
C PRO A 75 12.35 -3.23 11.08
N ASP A 76 12.25 -4.46 10.57
CA ASP A 76 12.03 -4.71 9.13
C ASP A 76 10.62 -4.30 8.72
N LEU A 77 9.61 -4.62 9.54
CA LEU A 77 8.24 -4.16 9.33
C LEU A 77 8.15 -2.64 9.37
N VAL A 78 8.76 -1.99 10.36
CA VAL A 78 8.77 -0.52 10.48
C VAL A 78 9.40 0.12 9.24
N ARG A 79 10.55 -0.41 8.76
CA ARG A 79 11.19 0.08 7.53
C ARG A 79 10.35 -0.15 6.29
N LEU A 80 9.66 -1.29 6.20
CA LEU A 80 8.78 -1.61 5.08
C LEU A 80 7.61 -0.63 5.01
N LEU A 81 6.98 -0.37 6.16
CA LEU A 81 5.89 0.60 6.29
C LEU A 81 6.36 2.03 6.04
N GLU A 82 7.51 2.45 6.57
CA GLU A 82 8.08 3.77 6.32
C GLU A 82 8.24 4.03 4.81
N ARG A 83 8.74 3.06 4.04
CA ARG A 83 8.83 3.16 2.58
C ARG A 83 7.45 3.29 1.93
N ALA A 84 6.53 2.39 2.26
CA ALA A 84 5.18 2.38 1.69
C ALA A 84 4.43 3.69 1.99
N PHE A 85 4.62 4.26 3.17
CA PHE A 85 4.01 5.52 3.58
C PHE A 85 4.66 6.72 2.89
N ASN A 86 5.99 6.76 2.71
CA ASN A 86 6.63 7.82 1.91
C ASN A 86 6.14 7.79 0.44
N ASP A 87 6.01 6.60 -0.16
CA ASP A 87 5.46 6.44 -1.51
C ASP A 87 3.99 6.88 -1.58
N ALA A 88 3.21 6.66 -0.52
CA ALA A 88 1.84 7.11 -0.41
C ALA A 88 1.74 8.64 -0.23
N VAL A 89 2.57 9.24 0.63
CA VAL A 89 2.63 10.70 0.82
C VAL A 89 2.99 11.40 -0.50
N GLY A 90 3.95 10.87 -1.27
CA GLY A 90 4.30 11.43 -2.58
C GLY A 90 3.16 11.41 -3.61
N ARG A 91 2.16 10.52 -3.43
CA ARG A 91 0.95 10.45 -4.27
C ARG A 91 -0.24 11.21 -3.68
N PHE A 92 -0.31 11.27 -2.35
CA PHE A 92 -1.43 11.81 -1.56
C PHE A 92 -0.88 12.68 -0.43
N ASN A 93 -0.49 13.92 -0.76
CA ASN A 93 0.21 14.81 0.16
C ASN A 93 -0.57 15.10 1.46
N GLU A 94 -1.90 14.98 1.45
CA GLU A 94 -2.72 15.21 2.65
C GLU A 94 -2.47 14.17 3.76
N LEU A 95 -1.90 13.01 3.43
CA LEU A 95 -1.49 12.01 4.42
C LEU A 95 -0.42 12.55 5.37
N ILE A 96 0.32 13.59 4.98
CA ILE A 96 1.34 14.19 5.85
C ILE A 96 0.73 14.72 7.16
N GLU A 97 -0.48 15.28 7.09
CA GLU A 97 -1.17 15.83 8.26
C GLU A 97 -1.70 14.71 9.18
N VAL A 98 -2.00 13.54 8.61
CA VAL A 98 -2.35 12.34 9.38
C VAL A 98 -1.12 11.85 10.15
N PHE A 99 -0.02 11.63 9.43
CA PHE A 99 1.22 11.10 10.00
C PHE A 99 1.85 12.01 11.05
N ARG A 100 1.75 13.34 10.89
CA ARG A 100 2.30 14.31 11.84
C ARG A 100 1.70 14.20 13.24
N ARG A 101 0.50 13.63 13.37
CA ARG A 101 -0.22 13.50 14.66
C ARG A 101 0.12 12.23 15.43
N ILE A 102 0.93 11.34 14.86
CA ILE A 102 1.19 10.01 15.41
C ILE A 102 2.50 10.01 16.19
N ARG A 103 2.49 9.40 17.38
CA ARG A 103 3.70 9.26 18.18
C ARG A 103 4.74 8.39 17.47
N GLY A 104 6.00 8.81 17.56
CA GLY A 104 7.10 8.06 16.95
C GLY A 104 7.22 8.27 15.43
N VAL A 105 6.38 9.11 14.84
CA VAL A 105 6.51 9.58 13.45
C VAL A 105 7.12 10.96 13.42
N SER A 106 8.15 11.14 12.59
CA SER A 106 8.77 12.43 12.32
C SER A 106 8.50 12.85 10.89
N VAL A 107 8.13 14.12 10.67
CA VAL A 107 7.85 14.68 9.35
C VAL A 107 8.89 15.73 9.02
N ALA A 108 9.55 15.60 7.86
CA ALA A 108 10.46 16.58 7.30
C ALA A 108 10.05 16.88 5.84
N GLY A 109 9.39 18.03 5.63
CA GLY A 109 8.78 18.34 4.33
C GLY A 109 7.69 17.32 3.98
N PHE A 110 7.84 16.65 2.83
CA PHE A 110 6.97 15.56 2.35
C PHE A 110 7.52 14.17 2.66
N SER A 111 8.55 14.06 3.51
CA SER A 111 9.06 12.76 3.94
C SER A 111 8.67 12.48 5.38
N ILE A 112 8.43 11.21 5.66
CA ILE A 112 8.19 10.71 7.01
C ILE A 112 9.30 9.74 7.43
N SER A 113 9.57 9.70 8.73
CA SER A 113 10.39 8.67 9.35
C SER A 113 9.69 8.08 10.56
N LEU A 114 9.79 6.76 10.71
CA LEU A 114 9.20 5.98 11.77
C LEU A 114 10.28 5.52 12.75
N SER A 115 10.11 5.83 14.03
CA SER A 115 10.96 5.30 15.08
C SER A 115 10.64 3.83 15.34
N TRP A 116 11.67 2.99 15.45
CA TRP A 116 11.56 1.62 15.99
C TRP A 116 12.16 1.51 17.39
N SER A 117 12.44 2.64 18.05
CA SER A 117 13.10 2.65 19.35
C SER A 117 12.20 2.03 20.44
N ARG A 118 12.81 1.45 21.48
CA ARG A 118 12.04 0.77 22.54
C ARG A 118 11.22 1.73 23.42
N ARG A 119 11.57 3.03 23.45
CA ARG A 119 10.88 4.05 24.27
C ARG A 119 9.89 4.88 23.47
N ASN A 120 10.22 5.21 22.23
CA ASN A 120 9.46 6.14 21.39
C ASN A 120 9.12 5.52 20.02
N GLY A 121 9.04 4.19 19.96
CA GLY A 121 8.69 3.46 18.75
C GLY A 121 7.29 3.85 18.29
N VAL A 122 7.08 3.83 16.98
CA VAL A 122 5.76 4.07 16.40
C VAL A 122 4.80 2.97 16.84
N ASP A 123 3.59 3.36 17.24
CA ASP A 123 2.51 2.40 17.40
C ASP A 123 1.85 2.17 16.05
N ILE A 124 2.06 0.99 15.47
CA ILE A 124 1.51 0.64 14.15
C ILE A 124 -0.03 0.56 14.21
N ALA A 125 -0.61 0.18 15.35
CA ALA A 125 -2.06 0.16 15.50
C ALA A 125 -2.62 1.59 15.44
N GLU A 126 -2.01 2.53 16.17
CA GLU A 126 -2.36 3.96 16.11
C GLU A 126 -2.27 4.49 14.68
N VAL A 127 -1.26 4.08 13.91
CA VAL A 127 -1.14 4.46 12.50
C VAL A 127 -2.33 3.99 11.68
N PHE A 128 -2.72 2.72 11.81
CA PHE A 128 -3.86 2.20 11.05
C PHE A 128 -5.18 2.84 11.47
N ASP A 129 -5.38 3.10 12.77
CA ASP A 129 -6.56 3.79 13.27
C ASP A 129 -6.66 5.21 12.67
N LYS A 130 -5.56 5.98 12.67
CA LYS A 130 -5.55 7.33 12.09
C LYS A 130 -5.76 7.36 10.57
N LEU A 131 -5.26 6.35 9.87
CA LEU A 131 -5.52 6.20 8.44
C LEU A 131 -6.99 5.83 8.18
N ASN A 132 -7.58 4.99 9.02
CA ASN A 132 -8.99 4.60 8.92
C ASN A 132 -9.93 5.77 9.18
N ASP A 133 -9.66 6.57 10.22
CA ASP A 133 -10.39 7.82 10.51
C ASP A 133 -10.36 8.76 9.29
N TRP A 134 -9.16 9.00 8.74
CA TRP A 134 -8.96 9.87 7.58
C TRP A 134 -9.67 9.38 6.31
N ALA A 135 -9.70 8.06 6.09
CA ALA A 135 -10.39 7.46 4.95
C ALA A 135 -11.92 7.58 5.08
N SER A 136 -12.44 7.40 6.29
CA SER A 136 -13.88 7.48 6.59
C SER A 136 -14.43 8.90 6.39
N ASP A 137 -13.70 9.92 6.86
CA ASP A 137 -14.09 11.34 6.74
C ASP A 137 -14.19 11.84 5.28
N ARG A 138 -13.59 11.11 4.33
CA ARG A 138 -13.51 11.50 2.91
C ARG A 138 -14.47 10.71 2.02
N GLY A 139 -15.44 10.02 2.61
CA GLY A 139 -16.40 9.20 1.88
C GLY A 139 -15.71 8.00 1.22
N GLY A 140 -14.93 7.25 2.00
CA GLY A 140 -14.40 5.96 1.57
C GLY A 140 -15.50 5.18 0.86
N ALA A 141 -15.20 4.74 -0.37
CA ALA A 141 -16.16 4.12 -1.28
C ALA A 141 -17.05 3.13 -0.52
N SER A 142 -18.32 3.51 -0.34
CA SER A 142 -19.42 2.63 0.00
C SER A 142 -19.89 1.92 -1.26
#